data_AF-A0A7X1TY58-F1
#
_entry.id   AF-A0A7X1TY58-F1
#
_cell.length_a   1.000
_cell.length_b   1.000
_cell.length_c   1.000
_cell.angle_alpha   90.00
_cell.angle_beta   90.00
_cell.angle_gamma   90.00
#
_symmetry.space_group_name_H-M   'P 1'
#
loop_
_entity.id
_entity.type
_entity.pdbx_description
1 polymer ?
#
loop_
_entity_poly.entity_id
_entity_poly.type
_entity_poly.pdbx_seq_one_letter_code
_entity_poly.pdbx_strand_id
1 'polypeptide(L)'
;MAHGDPRGSERAVDLVESPLAVKHDTSQTAPTRRGYPDFEISGWYGVAVPANTPKEIVSRLNKVLGYALSAADVKERLMTQGLEATGSSPEEMTAFAKSEFDRWAKVVKASGIKAD
;
A
#
# COMPACT_ATOMS: atom_id res chain seq x y z
N MET A 1 -3.20 -28.76 14.40
CA MET A 1 -2.51 -28.08 13.29
C MET A 1 -2.73 -26.59 13.49
N ALA A 2 -1.66 -25.83 13.70
CA ALA A 2 -1.70 -24.52 14.34
C ALA A 2 -2.26 -23.43 13.41
N HIS A 3 -3.45 -22.91 13.73
CA HIS A 3 -3.94 -21.64 13.20
C HIS A 3 -3.37 -20.51 14.07
N GLY A 4 -2.23 -19.96 13.67
CA GLY A 4 -1.72 -18.70 14.18
C GLY A 4 -2.32 -17.53 13.40
N ASP A 5 -2.82 -16.53 14.10
CA ASP A 5 -3.28 -15.27 13.53
C ASP A 5 -2.11 -14.55 12.80
N PRO A 6 -2.15 -14.37 11.47
CA PRO A 6 -1.05 -13.74 10.71
C PRO A 6 -0.89 -12.25 11.03
N ARG A 7 -1.88 -11.61 11.66
CA ARG A 7 -1.89 -10.17 11.97
C ARG A 7 -0.86 -9.75 13.02
N GLY A 8 -0.33 -10.71 13.79
CA GLY A 8 0.68 -10.46 14.83
C GLY A 8 2.13 -10.61 14.37
N SER A 9 2.37 -11.12 13.16
CA SER A 9 3.69 -11.60 12.73
C SER A 9 4.36 -10.76 11.65
N GLU A 10 3.78 -9.65 11.17
CA GLU A 10 4.36 -8.89 10.05
C GLU A 10 4.31 -7.36 10.27
N ARG A 11 5.38 -6.66 9.90
CA ARG A 11 5.51 -5.20 9.90
C ARG A 11 5.77 -4.73 8.49
N ALA A 12 4.98 -3.79 8.02
CA ALA A 12 5.17 -3.17 6.71
C ALA A 12 6.34 -2.16 6.76
N VAL A 13 7.15 -2.12 5.71
CA VAL A 13 8.47 -1.47 5.66
C VAL A 13 8.52 -0.41 4.56
N ASP A 14 7.77 -0.60 3.47
CA ASP A 14 7.69 0.34 2.37
C ASP A 14 6.33 0.32 1.72
N LEU A 15 5.99 1.43 1.09
CA LEU A 15 4.80 1.66 0.30
C LEU A 15 5.23 1.92 -1.15
N VAL A 16 4.51 1.40 -2.13
CA VAL A 16 4.53 1.88 -3.51
C VAL A 16 3.06 2.05 -3.87
N GLU A 17 2.62 3.29 -4.04
CA GLU A 17 1.23 3.59 -4.34
C GLU A 17 0.95 3.42 -5.85
N SER A 18 -0.20 2.84 -6.19
CA SER A 18 -0.72 2.94 -7.56
C SER A 18 -1.31 4.35 -7.74
N PRO A 19 -0.98 5.08 -8.82
CA PRO A 19 -1.26 6.49 -9.02
C PRO A 19 -2.72 6.74 -9.40
N LEU A 20 -3.65 5.79 -9.18
CA LEU A 20 -5.07 6.11 -9.34
C LEU A 20 -5.56 7.15 -8.33
N ALA A 21 -4.77 7.46 -7.29
CA ALA A 21 -4.98 8.55 -6.35
C ALA A 21 -4.07 9.77 -6.58
N VAL A 22 -3.36 9.87 -7.71
CA VAL A 22 -2.87 11.19 -8.15
C VAL A 22 -4.13 12.03 -8.32
N LYS A 23 -4.12 13.23 -7.74
CA LYS A 23 -5.08 14.29 -8.01
C LYS A 23 -4.98 14.65 -9.49
N HIS A 24 -5.49 13.78 -10.35
CA HIS A 24 -5.70 14.06 -11.75
C HIS A 24 -6.62 15.27 -11.75
N ASP A 25 -6.14 16.34 -12.38
CA ASP A 25 -7.01 17.31 -13.01
C ASP A 25 -8.22 16.54 -13.56
N THR A 26 -9.39 16.88 -13.06
CA THR A 26 -10.68 16.20 -13.26
C THR A 26 -11.13 16.13 -14.73
N SER A 27 -10.25 16.44 -15.67
CA SER A 27 -10.51 16.55 -17.09
C SER A 27 -10.21 15.28 -17.91
N GLN A 28 -9.48 14.27 -17.41
CA GLN A 28 -9.07 13.14 -18.26
C GLN A 28 -9.27 11.73 -17.65
N THR A 29 -10.47 11.20 -17.91
CA THR A 29 -10.80 9.83 -18.35
C THR A 29 -10.50 8.60 -17.45
N ALA A 30 -11.41 8.33 -16.51
CA ALA A 30 -11.93 6.99 -16.20
C ALA A 30 -13.46 7.10 -15.96
N PRO A 31 -14.30 6.12 -16.36
CA PRO A 31 -15.77 6.30 -16.40
C PRO A 31 -16.49 6.37 -15.04
N THR A 32 -15.82 6.67 -13.91
CA THR A 32 -16.36 6.38 -12.57
C THR A 32 -16.85 7.57 -11.73
N ARG A 33 -16.76 8.84 -12.15
CA ARG A 33 -17.28 9.96 -11.32
C ARG A 33 -18.68 10.45 -11.65
N ARG A 34 -19.46 9.72 -12.45
CA ARG A 34 -20.86 10.08 -12.72
C ARG A 34 -21.79 9.50 -11.65
N GLY A 35 -21.74 10.04 -10.42
CA GLY A 35 -22.77 9.81 -9.40
C GLY A 35 -22.31 9.34 -8.00
N TYR A 36 -21.02 9.05 -7.79
CA TYR A 36 -20.51 8.55 -6.50
C TYR A 36 -19.24 9.33 -6.08
N PRO A 37 -19.41 10.52 -5.47
CA PRO A 37 -18.29 11.43 -5.19
C PRO A 37 -17.26 10.87 -4.19
N ASP A 38 -17.66 9.94 -3.33
CA ASP A 38 -16.80 9.32 -2.31
C ASP A 38 -16.18 7.99 -2.75
N PHE A 39 -16.38 7.59 -4.02
CA PHE A 39 -15.89 6.32 -4.53
C PHE A 39 -14.45 6.46 -5.04
N GLU A 40 -13.50 6.04 -4.19
CA GLU A 40 -12.07 6.02 -4.49
C GLU A 40 -11.48 4.63 -4.20
N ILE A 41 -10.96 3.99 -5.25
CA ILE A 41 -10.24 2.72 -5.18
C ILE A 41 -8.90 2.91 -5.89
N SER A 42 -7.83 2.93 -5.12
CA SER A 42 -6.46 2.86 -5.58
C SER A 42 -5.79 1.63 -4.96
N GLY A 43 -4.92 0.98 -5.74
CA GLY A 43 -4.09 -0.11 -5.26
C GLY A 43 -2.84 0.43 -4.58
N TRP A 44 -2.25 -0.37 -3.70
CA TRP A 44 -0.95 -0.08 -3.12
C TRP A 44 -0.15 -1.37 -2.96
N TYR A 45 1.17 -1.23 -2.94
CA TYR A 45 2.11 -2.30 -2.69
C TYR A 45 2.94 -1.95 -1.47
N GLY A 46 3.45 -2.95 -0.79
CA GLY A 46 4.41 -2.72 0.26
C GLY A 46 5.25 -3.93 0.59
N VAL A 47 6.37 -3.68 1.25
CA VAL A 47 7.25 -4.73 1.77
C VAL A 47 6.86 -5.01 3.21
N ALA A 48 6.83 -6.28 3.63
CA ALA A 48 6.62 -6.64 5.04
C ALA A 48 7.75 -7.54 5.57
N VAL A 49 8.01 -7.48 6.87
CA VAL A 49 9.01 -8.29 7.59
C VAL A 49 8.41 -8.91 8.84
N PRO A 50 8.98 -10.00 9.40
CA PRO A 50 8.48 -10.59 10.64
C PRO A 50 8.34 -9.56 11.79
N ALA A 51 7.30 -9.66 12.61
CA ALA A 51 7.01 -8.68 13.68
C ALA A 51 8.12 -8.57 14.72
N ASN A 52 8.86 -9.67 14.93
CA ASN A 52 10.01 -9.74 15.82
C ASN A 52 11.32 -9.28 15.17
N THR A 53 11.28 -8.74 13.95
CA THR A 53 12.45 -8.16 13.31
C THR A 53 12.96 -6.97 14.14
N PRO A 54 14.25 -6.95 14.54
CA PRO A 54 14.81 -5.85 15.32
C PRO A 54 14.64 -4.51 14.61
N LYS A 55 14.37 -3.45 15.36
CA LYS A 55 14.07 -2.11 14.81
C LYS A 55 15.19 -1.58 13.93
N GLU A 56 16.43 -1.89 14.28
CA GLU A 56 17.62 -1.48 13.55
C GLU A 56 17.66 -2.10 12.15
N ILE A 57 17.21 -3.36 12.02
CA ILE A 57 17.12 -4.05 10.73
C ILE A 57 16.00 -3.45 9.90
N VAL A 58 14.84 -3.19 10.49
CA VAL A 58 13.72 -2.50 9.82
C VAL A 58 14.16 -1.13 9.30
N SER A 59 14.84 -0.33 10.13
CA SER A 59 15.34 0.99 9.75
C SER A 59 16.35 0.91 8.61
N ARG A 60 17.25 -0.08 8.63
CA ARG A 60 18.23 -0.28 7.55
C ARG A 60 17.54 -0.67 6.24
N LEU A 61 16.55 -1.57 6.28
CA LEU A 61 15.80 -1.99 5.10
C LEU A 61 15.04 -0.81 4.47
N ASN A 62 14.30 -0.07 5.27
CA ASN A 62 13.57 1.12 4.82
C ASN A 62 14.50 2.15 4.17
N LYS A 63 15.69 2.39 4.73
CA LYS A 63 16.68 3.29 4.10
C LYS A 63 17.14 2.80 2.73
N VAL A 64 17.41 1.50 2.59
CA VAL A 64 17.85 0.92 1.31
C VAL A 64 16.73 0.96 0.28
N LEU A 65 15.50 0.68 0.70
CA LEU A 65 14.32 0.71 -0.17
C LEU A 65 13.97 2.13 -0.60
N GLY A 66 14.03 3.11 0.32
CA GLY A 66 13.91 4.52 -0.01
C GLY A 66 14.97 4.99 -1.01
N TYR A 67 16.22 4.53 -0.88
CA TYR A 67 17.27 4.81 -1.88
C TYR A 67 16.94 4.19 -3.23
N ALA A 68 16.52 2.91 -3.27
CA ALA A 68 16.14 2.24 -4.52
C ALA A 68 14.95 2.93 -5.21
N LEU A 69 13.92 3.32 -4.46
CA LEU A 69 12.77 4.06 -4.97
C LEU A 69 13.13 5.47 -5.46
N SER A 70 14.25 6.03 -4.98
CA SER A 70 14.75 7.32 -5.45
C SER A 70 15.47 7.26 -6.80
N ALA A 71 15.94 6.07 -7.20
CA ALA A 71 16.72 5.87 -8.43
C ALA A 71 15.87 6.09 -9.69
N ALA A 72 16.42 6.80 -10.67
CA ALA A 72 15.68 7.25 -11.84
C ALA A 72 15.15 6.09 -12.71
N ASP A 73 15.97 5.04 -12.89
CA ASP A 73 15.60 3.84 -13.64
C ASP A 73 14.48 3.05 -12.95
N VAL A 74 14.49 3.00 -11.61
CA VAL A 74 13.42 2.39 -10.81
C VAL A 74 12.13 3.18 -10.94
N LYS A 75 12.19 4.51 -10.78
CA LYS A 75 11.03 5.40 -10.96
C LYS A 75 10.41 5.24 -12.33
N GLU A 76 11.22 5.28 -13.39
CA GLU A 76 10.73 5.14 -14.77
C GLU A 76 10.04 3.79 -14.99
N ARG A 77 10.62 2.71 -14.48
CA ARG A 77 10.03 1.36 -14.60
C ARG A 77 8.74 1.21 -13.80
N LEU A 78 8.61 1.86 -12.65
CA LEU A 78 7.37 1.87 -11.89
C LEU A 78 6.30 2.72 -12.59
N MET A 79 6.67 3.89 -13.11
CA MET A 79 5.76 4.75 -13.86
C MET A 79 5.20 4.06 -15.12
N THR A 80 6.01 3.29 -15.85
CA THR A 80 5.53 2.52 -17.01
C THR A 80 4.53 1.42 -16.64
N GLN A 81 4.53 0.96 -15.38
CA GLN A 81 3.55 0.03 -14.84
C GLN A 81 2.33 0.75 -14.22
N GLY A 82 2.27 2.08 -14.31
CA GLY A 82 1.27 2.87 -13.62
C GLY A 82 1.42 2.73 -12.10
N LEU A 83 2.63 2.93 -11.59
CA LEU A 83 2.98 2.98 -10.16
C LEU A 83 3.76 4.26 -9.89
N GLU A 84 3.52 4.89 -8.75
CA GLU A 84 4.32 6.03 -8.28
C GLU A 84 5.21 5.56 -7.12
N ALA A 85 6.51 5.79 -7.26
CA ALA A 85 7.49 5.43 -6.24
C ALA A 85 7.44 6.44 -5.08
N THR A 86 6.64 6.16 -4.05
CA THR A 86 6.52 6.99 -2.85
C THR A 86 7.17 6.30 -1.65
N GLY A 87 8.32 6.82 -1.20
CA GLY A 87 8.91 6.36 0.07
C GLY A 87 8.10 6.84 1.27
N SER A 88 8.12 6.08 2.37
CA SER A 88 7.53 6.45 3.66
C SER A 88 8.41 5.97 4.82
N SER A 89 8.11 6.39 6.04
CA SER A 89 8.67 5.76 7.24
C SER A 89 7.98 4.41 7.54
N PRO A 90 8.64 3.47 8.23
CA PRO A 90 8.02 2.20 8.64
C PRO A 90 6.74 2.40 9.47
N GLU A 91 6.71 3.45 10.29
CA GLU A 91 5.56 3.81 11.12
C GLU A 91 4.38 4.30 10.27
N GLU A 92 4.61 5.18 9.30
CA GLU A 92 3.59 5.65 8.36
C GLU A 92 3.04 4.50 7.53
N MET A 93 3.91 3.63 7.01
CA MET A 93 3.51 2.47 6.24
C MET A 93 2.65 1.50 7.08
N THR A 94 3.05 1.25 8.32
CA THR A 94 2.29 0.40 9.25
C THR A 94 0.90 1.01 9.53
N ALA A 95 0.84 2.32 9.76
CA ALA A 95 -0.42 3.02 10.00
C ALA A 95 -1.35 2.98 8.78
N PHE A 96 -0.80 3.21 7.58
CA PHE A 96 -1.54 3.15 6.32
C PHE A 96 -2.09 1.76 6.05
N ALA A 97 -1.25 0.72 6.10
CA ALA A 97 -1.68 -0.67 5.89
C ALA A 97 -2.81 -1.06 6.85
N LYS A 98 -2.70 -0.69 8.14
CA LYS A 98 -3.76 -0.92 9.12
C LYS A 98 -5.07 -0.24 8.73
N SER A 99 -5.01 1.02 8.30
CA SER A 99 -6.20 1.77 7.90
C SER A 99 -6.90 1.15 6.67
N GLU A 100 -6.12 0.64 5.72
CA GLU A 100 -6.63 -0.05 4.54
C GLU A 100 -7.26 -1.39 4.90
N PHE A 101 -6.61 -2.20 5.75
CA PHE A 101 -7.21 -3.43 6.25
C PHE A 101 -8.53 -3.17 6.98
N ASP A 102 -8.60 -2.13 7.82
CA ASP A 102 -9.83 -1.76 8.52
C ASP A 102 -10.93 -1.27 7.56
N ARG A 103 -10.57 -0.54 6.50
CA ARG A 103 -11.49 -0.10 5.44
C ARG A 103 -12.08 -1.31 4.70
N TRP A 104 -11.22 -2.20 4.20
CA TRP A 104 -11.64 -3.35 3.41
C TRP A 104 -12.38 -4.41 4.23
N ALA A 105 -12.04 -4.59 5.51
CA ALA A 105 -12.79 -5.47 6.41
C ALA A 105 -14.27 -5.05 6.53
N LYS A 106 -14.55 -3.74 6.56
CA LYS A 106 -15.94 -3.22 6.57
C LYS A 106 -16.65 -3.52 5.26
N VAL A 107 -15.96 -3.37 4.12
CA VAL A 107 -16.52 -3.66 2.78
C VAL A 107 -16.85 -5.14 2.64
N VAL A 108 -15.93 -6.04 3.00
CA VAL A 108 -16.16 -7.50 2.97
C VAL A 108 -17.35 -7.87 3.85
N LYS A 109 -17.42 -7.33 5.07
CA LYS A 109 -18.54 -7.59 6.00
C LYS A 109 -19.88 -7.09 5.44
N ALA A 110 -19.91 -5.92 4.81
CA ALA A 110 -21.13 -5.34 4.27
C ALA A 110 -21.62 -6.05 2.99
N SER A 111 -20.69 -6.54 2.17
CA SER A 111 -20.99 -7.20 0.89
C SER A 111 -21.31 -8.69 1.01
N GLY A 112 -20.91 -9.34 2.10
CA GLY A 112 -21.09 -10.78 2.29
C GLY A 112 -20.15 -11.65 1.45
N ILE A 113 -19.13 -11.04 0.82
CA ILE A 113 -18.12 -11.74 0.02
C ILE A 113 -17.32 -12.70 0.91
N LYS A 114 -17.03 -13.90 0.39
CA LYS A 114 -16.15 -14.89 1.01
C LYS A 114 -15.04 -15.25 0.04
N ALA A 115 -13.82 -15.38 0.54
CA ALA A 115 -12.75 -16.06 -0.18
C ALA A 115 -13.06 -17.57 -0.17
N ASP A 116 -12.76 -18.22 -1.28
CA ASP A 116 -12.85 -19.66 -1.53
C ASP A 116 -11.80 -20.49 -0.78
#